data_AF-A0A9D9CZC3-F1
#
_entry.id   AF-A0A9D9CZC3-F1
#
_cell.length_a   1.000
_cell.length_b   1.000
_cell.length_c   1.000
_cell.angle_alpha   90.00
_cell.angle_beta   90.00
_cell.angle_gamma   90.00
#
_symmetry.space_group_name_H-M   'P 1'
#
loop_
_entity.id
_entity.type
_entity.pdbx_description
1 polymer ?
#
loop_
_entity_poly.entity_id
_entity_poly.type
_entity_poly.pdbx_seq_one_letter_code
_entity_poly.pdbx_strand_id
1 'polypeptide(L)' 'MNFEENTDINCKDEYGQTPLMWATAIENKKIVQYLLNHGADVNYEDENGDSALTIAKSFGHDEIVNILKQAGAK' A
#
# COMPACT_ATOMS: atom_id res chain seq x y z
N MET A 1 -5.64 19.35 -21.27
CA MET A 1 -5.94 19.06 -19.85
C MET A 1 -4.81 18.16 -19.39
N ASN A 2 -3.84 18.69 -18.63
CA ASN A 2 -2.70 17.93 -18.14
C ASN A 2 -3.13 17.33 -16.80
N PHE A 3 -3.34 16.02 -16.74
CA PHE A 3 -3.76 15.30 -15.52
C PHE A 3 -2.57 14.94 -14.60
N GLU A 4 -1.40 15.56 -14.78
CA GLU A 4 -0.15 15.12 -14.14
C GLU A 4 0.30 15.95 -12.92
N GLU A 5 -0.52 16.88 -12.41
CA GLU A 5 -0.11 17.72 -11.29
C GLU A 5 -0.89 17.37 -10.00
N ASN A 6 -0.20 16.68 -9.08
CA ASN A 6 -0.60 16.33 -7.70
C ASN A 6 -1.58 15.16 -7.48
N THR A 7 -1.30 13.98 -8.03
CA THR A 7 -1.89 12.75 -7.46
C THR A 7 -1.15 12.39 -6.18
N ASP A 8 -1.81 12.56 -5.02
CA ASP A 8 -1.28 12.10 -3.74
C ASP A 8 -1.15 10.57 -3.74
N ILE A 9 0.08 10.07 -3.61
CA ILE A 9 0.40 8.63 -3.60
C ILE A 9 -0.25 7.90 -2.41
N ASN A 10 -0.63 8.65 -1.38
CA ASN A 10 -1.26 8.19 -0.16
C ASN A 10 -2.74 8.57 -0.08
N CYS A 11 -3.37 8.91 -1.21
CA CYS A 11 -4.80 9.20 -1.23
C CYS A 11 -5.60 8.06 -0.58
N LYS A 12 -6.66 8.43 0.12
CA LYS A 12 -7.53 7.47 0.80
C LYS A 12 -8.89 7.45 0.12
N ASP A 13 -9.46 6.26 -0.04
CA ASP A 13 -10.86 6.12 -0.40
C ASP A 13 -11.78 6.33 0.81
N GLU A 14 -13.07 6.08 0.63
CA GLU A 14 -14.10 6.26 1.66
C GLU A 14 -13.95 5.30 2.87
N TYR A 15 -13.11 4.28 2.78
CA TYR A 15 -12.81 3.34 3.87
C TYR A 15 -11.43 3.59 4.49
N GLY A 16 -10.76 4.67 4.08
CA GLY A 16 -9.40 4.98 4.52
C GLY A 16 -8.32 4.19 3.80
N GLN A 17 -8.64 3.42 2.75
CA GLN A 17 -7.68 2.55 2.09
C GLN A 17 -6.81 3.31 1.08
N THR A 18 -5.52 2.99 1.09
CA THR A 18 -4.52 3.61 0.20
C THR A 18 -4.29 2.77 -1.06
N PRO A 19 -3.71 3.34 -2.14
CA PRO A 19 -3.26 2.57 -3.29
C PRO A 19 -2.35 1.39 -2.91
N LEU A 20 -1.53 1.53 -1.86
CA LEU A 20 -0.62 0.48 -1.39
C LEU A 20 -1.39 -0.70 -0.79
N MET A 21 -2.48 -0.44 -0.05
CA MET A 21 -3.36 -1.48 0.49
C MET A 21 -4.06 -2.25 -0.62
N TRP A 22 -4.62 -1.54 -1.61
CA TRP A 22 -5.25 -2.16 -2.77
C TRP A 22 -4.27 -3.01 -3.58
N ALA A 23 -3.08 -2.48 -3.90
CA ALA A 23 -2.05 -3.23 -4.62
C ALA A 23 -1.61 -4.49 -3.87
N THR A 24 -1.56 -4.41 -2.54
CA THR A 24 -1.25 -5.54 -1.67
C THR A 24 -2.35 -6.60 -1.68
N ALA A 25 -3.62 -6.19 -1.60
CA ALA A 25 -4.77 -7.09 -1.59
C ALA A 25 -4.91 -7.92 -2.89
N ILE A 26 -4.51 -7.36 -4.04
CA ILE A 26 -4.52 -8.05 -5.34
C ILE A 26 -3.19 -8.76 -5.68
N GLU A 27 -2.27 -8.88 -4.72
CA GLU A 27 -0.95 -9.50 -4.87
C GLU A 27 -0.05 -8.87 -5.97
N ASN A 28 -0.26 -7.59 -6.30
CA ASN A 28 0.48 -6.95 -7.38
C ASN A 28 1.81 -6.34 -6.91
N LYS A 29 2.83 -7.20 -6.80
CA LYS A 29 4.20 -6.85 -6.38
C LYS A 29 4.81 -5.67 -7.14
N LYS A 30 4.54 -5.56 -8.45
CA LYS A 30 5.10 -4.48 -9.28
C LYS A 30 4.55 -3.12 -8.86
N ILE A 31 3.25 -3.05 -8.59
CA ILE A 31 2.62 -1.82 -8.13
C ILE A 31 3.02 -1.51 -6.69
N VAL A 32 3.08 -2.52 -5.80
CA VAL A 32 3.58 -2.35 -4.43
C VAL A 32 4.97 -1.70 -4.44
N GLN A 33 5.92 -2.24 -5.21
CA GLN A 33 7.27 -1.68 -5.28
C GLN A 33 7.29 -0.28 -5.91
N TYR A 34 6.47 -0.05 -6.93
CA TYR A 34 6.33 1.27 -7.55
C TYR A 34 5.86 2.31 -6.52
N LEU A 35 4.79 2.04 -5.79
CA LEU A 35 4.22 2.94 -4.78
C LEU A 35 5.24 3.25 -3.66
N LEU A 36 5.91 2.22 -3.13
CA LEU A 36 6.94 2.40 -2.10
C LEU A 36 8.11 3.27 -2.60
N ASN A 37 8.57 3.05 -3.84
CA ASN A 37 9.63 3.85 -4.44
C ASN A 37 9.23 5.32 -4.68
N HIS A 38 7.93 5.63 -4.72
CA HIS A 38 7.39 6.98 -4.89
C HIS A 38 6.87 7.58 -3.58
N GLY A 39 7.23 7.01 -2.43
CA GLY A 39 6.95 7.60 -1.11
C GLY A 39 5.58 7.25 -0.53
N ALA A 40 4.97 6.13 -0.95
CA ALA A 40 3.82 5.61 -0.22
C ALA A 40 4.19 5.30 1.24
N ASP A 41 3.39 5.80 2.18
CA ASP A 41 3.56 5.51 3.60
C ASP A 41 3.09 4.09 3.88
N VAL A 42 4.08 3.24 4.16
CA VAL A 42 3.89 1.81 4.41
C VAL A 42 3.11 1.52 5.70
N ASN A 43 3.01 2.50 6.60
CA ASN A 43 2.40 2.35 7.92
C ASN A 43 1.02 2.99 8.04
N TYR A 44 0.41 3.46 6.94
CA TYR A 44 -0.98 3.86 7.01
C TYR A 44 -1.88 2.69 7.38
N GLU A 45 -2.89 3.02 8.16
CA GLU A 45 -3.99 2.14 8.53
C GLU A 45 -5.29 2.72 7.93
N ASP A 46 -6.16 1.82 7.50
CA ASP A 46 -7.52 2.13 7.08
C ASP A 46 -8.44 2.31 8.31
N GLU A 47 -9.74 2.53 8.08
CA GLU A 47 -10.69 2.73 9.19
C GLU A 47 -10.86 1.52 10.12
N ASN A 48 -10.44 0.32 9.67
CA ASN A 48 -10.47 -0.91 10.48
C ASN A 48 -9.16 -1.16 11.23
N GLY A 49 -8.15 -0.29 11.04
CA GLY A 49 -6.80 -0.52 11.58
C GLY A 49 -5.97 -1.46 10.71
N ASP A 50 -6.42 -1.78 9.49
CA ASP A 50 -5.65 -2.64 8.58
C ASP A 50 -4.60 -1.81 7.84
N SER A 51 -3.34 -2.23 7.97
CA SER A 51 -2.24 -1.72 7.16
C SER A 51 -2.01 -2.61 5.93
N ALA A 52 -1.21 -2.14 4.97
CA ALA A 52 -0.74 -3.00 3.89
C ALA A 52 -0.08 -4.28 4.42
N LEU A 53 0.65 -4.21 5.55
CA LEU A 53 1.29 -5.38 6.15
C LEU A 53 0.26 -6.36 6.73
N THR A 54 -0.79 -5.85 7.39
CA THR A 54 -1.85 -6.70 7.95
C THR A 54 -2.62 -7.41 6.84
N ILE A 55 -2.96 -6.69 5.76
CA ILE A 55 -3.59 -7.26 4.56
C ILE A 55 -2.72 -8.37 3.97
N ALA A 56 -1.44 -8.11 3.71
CA ALA A 56 -0.53 -9.11 3.13
C ALA A 56 -0.46 -10.40 3.96
N LYS A 57 -0.44 -10.28 5.30
CA LYS A 57 -0.45 -11.44 6.22
C LYS A 57 -1.78 -12.19 6.17
N SER A 58 -2.90 -11.49 6.19
CA SER A 58 -4.23 -12.09 6.18
C SER A 58 -4.52 -12.90 4.91
N PHE A 59 -3.99 -12.45 3.76
CA PHE A 59 -4.11 -13.17 2.48
C PHE A 59 -2.98 -14.16 2.21
N GLY A 60 -1.92 -14.21 3.04
CA GLY A 60 -0.78 -15.12 2.86
C GLY A 60 0.20 -14.71 1.74
N HIS A 61 0.28 -13.42 1.42
CA HIS A 61 1.17 -12.88 0.38
C HIS A 61 2.61 -12.70 0.92
N ASP A 62 3.29 -13.82 1.24
CA ASP A 62 4.59 -13.83 1.94
C ASP A 62 5.69 -12.97 1.29
N GLU A 63 5.74 -12.92 -0.05
CA GLU A 63 6.69 -12.06 -0.75
C GLU A 63 6.41 -10.57 -0.52
N ILE A 64 5.13 -10.17 -0.51
CA ILE A 64 4.72 -8.79 -0.23
C ILE A 64 4.96 -8.46 1.24
N VAL A 65 4.73 -9.40 2.17
CA VAL A 65 5.11 -9.24 3.58
C VAL A 65 6.60 -8.89 3.72
N ASN A 66 7.47 -9.56 2.97
CA ASN A 66 8.91 -9.28 2.99
C ASN A 66 9.24 -7.92 2.40
N ILE A 67 8.63 -7.54 1.27
CA ILE A 67 8.82 -6.21 0.65
C ILE A 67 8.40 -5.09 1.62
N LEU A 68 7.21 -5.20 2.22
CA LEU A 68 6.69 -4.21 3.15
C LEU A 68 7.57 -4.07 4.41
N LYS A 69 8.03 -5.19 4.98
CA LYS A 69 8.98 -5.17 6.10
C LYS A 69 10.31 -4.49 5.74
N GLN A 70 10.85 -4.75 4.54
CA GLN A 70 12.06 -4.08 4.05
C GLN A 70 11.85 -2.57 3.87
N ALA A 71 10.62 -2.16 3.54
CA ALA A 71 10.23 -0.76 3.45
C ALA A 71 9.93 -0.11 4.82
N GLY A 72 10.07 -0.84 5.93
CA GLY A 72 9.87 -0.30 7.28
C GLY A 72 8.44 -0.40 7.83
N ALA A 73 7.62 -1.31 7.28
CA ALA A 73 6.34 -1.66 7.89
C ALA A 73 6.54 -2.24 9.29
N LYS A 74 5.79 -1.75 10.27
CA LYS A 74 5.81 -2.21 11.67
C LYS A 74 4.52 -2.92 12.08
#